data_AF-A0A9P6EKP5-F1
#
_entry.id   AF-A0A9P6EKP5-F1
#
_cell.length_a   1.000
_cell.length_b   1.000
_cell.length_c   1.000
_cell.angle_alpha   90.00
_cell.angle_beta   90.00
_cell.angle_gamma   90.00
#
_symmetry.space_group_name_H-M   'P 1'
#
loop_
_entity.id
_entity.type
_entity.pdbx_description
1 polymer ?
#
loop_
_entity_poly.entity_id
_entity_poly.type
_entity_poly.pdbx_seq_one_letter_code
_entity_poly.pdbx_strand_id
1 'polypeptide(L)'
;MSKRNPLRRLSVALRLTEAYQPSMPVSPSDEPSLSKFLTAQKTRWLQDVKEDPIKAAENWTVVMGNEAGDLDSLASSIAYAWILTEWKKIPAIPLIQVERADLALRSENLYALKLAGVSEGELLTLTEIAELGVKPFPGHKFALVDHNRIGSAYTLDNPKADVVAVVDHHEDEKLYPNAQPRVIGKAGSCASHVATLLPPDPLPEVATLLLTAILIDTDGLKPGGKAEQVDRDSALIVATKSTLSNSIPPLSALAPIDSPDPDALYETQAIKDLTATLSDKKSDVAHLSGFDLLRRDYKEYTHPLTWAPGSPSIKIGLSTVPSPLQAWGAKGQLEKDAVKWMSQRGITALGVLTSFRETKSAAGKIADAAKKASGSGKVDKGKHKREQAWILLNDPELAHLAAPTATSEEASTSPTVLTIDVLADRFFSGLESAKALELERHKKFGDVEKSKDLPPKSKARVYKQGIANATRKVTAPIVKAVLEGGEMPVFDVEVGEGDEETKGKKKDKGKEKEKDKKKDKEGKKDKEGKKDKKKKDEDGEDRDKDKSKDEKNDEVKKDKGKDKEKKKDKEGKKDKKKDEGEDGEKEKEKKKDKDKKDKKDKKDKKKSVEIEAENLNVAEVEAAKN
;
A
#
# COMPACT_ATOMS: atom_id res chain seq x y z
N MET A 1 -13.13 -8.15 -76.54
CA MET A 1 -12.81 -9.07 -75.42
C MET A 1 -11.29 -9.17 -75.29
N SER A 2 -10.74 -9.24 -74.07
CA SER A 2 -9.34 -9.67 -73.85
C SER A 2 -9.25 -10.38 -72.50
N LYS A 3 -8.56 -11.53 -72.44
CA LYS A 3 -8.57 -12.43 -71.28
C LYS A 3 -7.51 -12.01 -70.25
N ARG A 4 -7.93 -11.61 -69.05
CA ARG A 4 -7.00 -11.45 -67.91
C ARG A 4 -6.50 -12.84 -67.48
N ASN A 5 -5.19 -13.06 -67.56
CA ASN A 5 -4.57 -14.37 -67.35
C ASN A 5 -4.47 -14.69 -65.83
N PRO A 6 -5.09 -15.77 -65.32
CA PRO A 6 -5.18 -16.04 -63.87
C PRO A 6 -3.84 -16.38 -63.22
N LEU A 7 -2.83 -16.82 -64.00
CA LEU A 7 -1.55 -17.32 -63.48
C LEU A 7 -0.75 -16.27 -62.68
N ARG A 8 -0.99 -14.96 -62.87
CA ARG A 8 -0.27 -13.89 -62.17
C ARG A 8 -0.65 -13.71 -60.69
N ARG A 9 -1.59 -14.50 -60.15
CA ARG A 9 -1.89 -14.54 -58.70
C ARG A 9 -1.18 -15.66 -57.93
N LEU A 10 -0.84 -16.78 -58.56
CA LEU A 10 -0.13 -17.87 -57.87
C LEU A 10 1.33 -17.51 -57.54
N SER A 11 2.02 -16.77 -58.41
CA SER A 11 3.42 -16.37 -58.20
C SER A 11 3.63 -15.35 -57.08
N VAL A 12 2.56 -14.72 -56.56
CA VAL A 12 2.60 -13.87 -55.36
C VAL A 12 2.34 -14.72 -54.11
N ALA A 13 1.37 -15.64 -54.18
CA ALA A 13 1.07 -16.57 -53.08
C ALA A 13 2.29 -17.44 -52.72
N LEU A 14 2.98 -18.01 -53.71
CA LEU A 14 4.14 -18.88 -53.47
C LEU A 14 5.37 -18.16 -52.86
N ARG A 15 5.45 -16.83 -52.99
CA ARG A 15 6.52 -16.01 -52.37
C ARG A 15 6.16 -15.50 -50.97
N LEU A 16 4.93 -15.72 -50.51
CA LEU A 16 4.50 -15.42 -49.14
C LEU A 16 4.62 -16.63 -48.21
N THR A 17 4.86 -17.83 -48.74
CA THR A 17 5.08 -19.07 -47.98
C THR A 17 6.56 -19.36 -47.68
N GLU A 18 7.49 -18.59 -48.25
CA GLU A 18 8.94 -18.83 -48.14
C GLU A 18 9.63 -17.92 -47.09
N ALA A 19 8.85 -17.10 -46.38
CA ALA A 19 9.32 -16.13 -45.38
C ALA A 19 8.86 -16.43 -43.93
N TYR A 20 8.26 -17.60 -43.70
CA TYR A 20 7.90 -18.09 -42.35
C TYR A 20 8.57 -19.44 -42.09
N GLN A 21 9.85 -19.41 -41.71
CA GLN A 21 10.38 -20.46 -40.85
C GLN A 21 9.95 -20.12 -39.42
N PRO A 22 9.31 -21.04 -38.67
CA PRO A 22 9.13 -20.83 -37.24
C PRO A 22 10.52 -20.73 -36.61
N SER A 23 10.74 -19.69 -35.80
CA SER A 23 12.03 -19.50 -35.12
C SER A 23 12.34 -20.73 -34.27
N MET A 24 13.47 -21.38 -34.56
CA MET A 24 14.10 -22.36 -33.66
C MET A 24 14.18 -21.77 -32.24
N PRO A 25 14.10 -22.58 -31.18
CA PRO A 25 14.23 -22.09 -29.81
C PRO A 25 15.53 -21.30 -29.70
N VAL A 26 15.40 -20.00 -29.42
CA VAL A 26 16.53 -19.05 -29.43
C VAL A 26 17.51 -19.51 -28.36
N SER A 27 18.70 -19.92 -28.79
CA SER A 27 19.83 -20.14 -27.89
C SER A 27 20.00 -18.88 -27.04
N PRO A 28 20.11 -18.99 -25.70
CA PRO A 28 20.08 -17.83 -24.82
C PRO A 28 21.11 -16.81 -25.30
N SER A 29 20.65 -15.65 -25.77
CA SER A 29 21.53 -14.66 -26.40
C SER A 29 22.57 -14.21 -25.37
N ASP A 30 23.84 -14.11 -25.77
CA ASP A 30 24.91 -13.70 -24.84
C ASP A 30 24.81 -12.23 -24.39
N GLU A 31 23.92 -11.46 -25.01
CA GLU A 31 23.64 -10.05 -24.69
C GLU A 31 23.39 -9.80 -23.20
N PRO A 32 23.86 -8.68 -22.64
CA PRO A 32 23.61 -8.32 -21.25
C PRO A 32 22.12 -8.02 -21.04
N SER A 33 21.55 -8.51 -19.93
CA SER A 33 20.17 -8.23 -19.54
C SER A 33 20.04 -8.06 -18.02
N LEU A 34 18.96 -7.43 -17.58
CA LEU A 34 18.75 -7.14 -16.17
C LEU A 34 18.52 -8.40 -15.32
N SER A 35 17.85 -9.42 -15.88
CA SER A 35 17.70 -10.74 -15.25
C SER A 35 19.05 -11.43 -15.02
N LYS A 36 19.95 -11.42 -16.03
CA LYS A 36 21.32 -11.93 -15.88
C LYS A 36 22.10 -11.19 -14.80
N PHE A 37 22.01 -9.85 -14.79
CA PHE A 37 22.66 -9.00 -13.80
C PHE A 37 22.20 -9.35 -12.37
N LEU A 38 20.88 -9.35 -12.13
CA LEU A 38 20.31 -9.65 -10.81
C LEU A 38 20.67 -11.05 -10.34
N THR A 39 20.55 -12.05 -11.21
CA THR A 39 20.93 -13.45 -10.93
C THR A 39 22.41 -13.55 -10.54
N ALA A 40 23.31 -12.92 -11.31
CA ALA A 40 24.75 -12.97 -11.07
C ALA A 40 25.13 -12.27 -9.76
N GLN A 41 24.58 -11.08 -9.49
CA GLN A 41 24.89 -10.32 -8.28
C GLN A 41 24.33 -11.01 -7.03
N LYS A 42 23.08 -11.51 -7.06
CA LYS A 42 22.49 -12.30 -5.97
C LYS A 42 23.31 -13.55 -5.68
N THR A 43 23.70 -14.30 -6.71
CA THR A 43 24.48 -15.53 -6.55
C THR A 43 25.86 -15.24 -5.95
N ARG A 44 26.59 -14.25 -6.47
CA ARG A 44 27.92 -13.86 -5.97
C ARG A 44 27.86 -13.34 -4.53
N TRP A 45 26.93 -12.43 -4.21
CA TRP A 45 26.82 -11.90 -2.85
C TRP A 45 26.48 -13.01 -1.84
N LEU A 46 25.53 -13.90 -2.17
CA LEU A 46 25.19 -15.04 -1.32
C LEU A 46 26.32 -16.09 -1.21
N GLN A 47 27.25 -16.15 -2.17
CA GLN A 47 28.45 -16.97 -2.11
C GLN A 47 29.53 -16.32 -1.24
N ASP A 48 29.90 -15.07 -1.54
CA ASP A 48 30.90 -14.29 -0.79
C ASP A 48 30.55 -14.24 0.71
N VAL A 49 29.29 -14.01 1.06
CA VAL A 49 28.83 -14.00 2.47
C VAL A 49 28.92 -15.37 3.14
N LYS A 50 28.83 -16.48 2.40
CA LYS A 50 28.98 -17.84 2.94
C LYS A 50 30.45 -18.27 3.07
N GLU A 51 31.32 -17.73 2.23
CA GLU A 51 32.76 -18.01 2.26
C GLU A 51 33.51 -17.13 3.29
N ASP A 52 33.22 -15.82 3.31
CA ASP A 52 33.82 -14.84 4.24
C ASP A 52 32.86 -13.65 4.46
N PRO A 53 32.01 -13.68 5.49
CA PRO A 53 31.06 -12.60 5.79
C PRO A 53 31.72 -11.23 5.99
N ILE A 54 32.95 -11.18 6.50
CA ILE A 54 33.64 -9.92 6.82
C ILE A 54 34.13 -9.27 5.54
N LYS A 55 34.81 -10.03 4.68
CA LYS A 55 35.26 -9.59 3.36
C LYS A 55 34.10 -9.26 2.43
N ALA A 56 33.00 -10.02 2.49
CA ALA A 56 31.78 -9.71 1.76
C ALA A 56 31.21 -8.35 2.18
N ALA A 57 31.10 -8.11 3.49
CA ALA A 57 30.59 -6.86 4.04
C ALA A 57 31.48 -5.64 3.73
N GLU A 58 32.79 -5.82 3.55
CA GLU A 58 33.72 -4.76 3.14
C GLU A 58 33.75 -4.51 1.62
N ASN A 59 33.52 -5.52 0.79
CA ASN A 59 33.58 -5.39 -0.67
C ASN A 59 32.28 -4.89 -1.31
N TRP A 60 31.12 -5.27 -0.77
CA TRP A 60 29.82 -5.01 -1.38
C TRP A 60 29.12 -3.77 -0.84
N THR A 61 28.37 -3.08 -1.71
CA THR A 61 27.40 -2.05 -1.34
C THR A 61 25.99 -2.62 -1.44
N VAL A 62 25.26 -2.64 -0.32
CA VAL A 62 23.84 -3.02 -0.31
C VAL A 62 23.02 -1.80 -0.68
N VAL A 63 22.27 -1.89 -1.77
CA VAL A 63 21.34 -0.84 -2.20
C VAL A 63 19.94 -1.23 -1.77
N MET A 64 19.24 -0.33 -1.10
CA MET A 64 17.95 -0.65 -0.47
C MET A 64 16.94 0.47 -0.71
N GLY A 65 15.75 0.08 -1.15
CA GLY A 65 14.54 0.89 -0.99
C GLY A 65 14.07 0.88 0.45
N ASN A 66 12.97 1.56 0.75
CA ASN A 66 12.36 1.54 2.09
C ASN A 66 11.52 0.27 2.35
N GLU A 67 11.09 0.08 3.59
CA GLU A 67 10.40 -1.14 4.07
C GLU A 67 9.02 -1.36 3.44
N ALA A 68 8.44 -0.35 2.78
CA ALA A 68 7.17 -0.52 2.10
C ALA A 68 7.31 -1.40 0.86
N GLY A 69 8.47 -1.41 0.19
CA GLY A 69 8.68 -2.21 -1.02
C GLY A 69 7.72 -1.89 -2.17
N ASP A 70 7.33 -0.62 -2.33
CA ASP A 70 6.58 -0.15 -3.49
C ASP A 70 7.45 -0.05 -4.74
N LEU A 71 6.82 0.26 -5.88
CA LEU A 71 7.48 0.23 -7.18
C LEU A 71 8.62 1.23 -7.28
N ASP A 72 8.54 2.37 -6.57
CA ASP A 72 9.63 3.33 -6.50
C ASP A 72 10.84 2.75 -5.77
N SER A 73 10.67 2.31 -4.52
CA SER A 73 11.71 1.61 -3.76
C SER A 73 12.32 0.40 -4.51
N LEU A 74 11.49 -0.40 -5.19
CA LEU A 74 11.91 -1.53 -6.00
C LEU A 74 12.76 -1.09 -7.20
N ALA A 75 12.21 -0.22 -8.07
CA ALA A 75 12.86 0.23 -9.30
C ALA A 75 14.13 1.02 -9.01
N SER A 76 14.06 1.96 -8.06
CA SER A 76 15.18 2.79 -7.62
C SER A 76 16.34 1.92 -7.09
N SER A 77 16.07 0.88 -6.30
CA SER A 77 17.14 0.05 -5.74
C SER A 77 17.83 -0.82 -6.81
N ILE A 78 17.04 -1.43 -7.71
CA ILE A 78 17.55 -2.26 -8.80
C ILE A 78 18.38 -1.40 -9.76
N ALA A 79 17.85 -0.24 -10.16
CA ALA A 79 18.52 0.69 -11.04
C ALA A 79 19.81 1.25 -10.43
N TYR A 80 19.80 1.65 -9.16
CA TYR A 80 21.00 2.22 -8.54
C TYR A 80 22.09 1.17 -8.25
N ALA A 81 21.72 -0.08 -7.92
CA ALA A 81 22.69 -1.19 -7.85
C ALA A 81 23.32 -1.50 -9.22
N TRP A 82 22.54 -1.41 -10.30
CA TRP A 82 23.03 -1.53 -11.66
C TRP A 82 23.98 -0.37 -12.04
N ILE A 83 23.63 0.89 -11.71
CA ILE A 83 24.50 2.05 -11.91
C ILE A 83 25.83 1.89 -11.15
N LEU A 84 25.79 1.48 -9.88
CA LEU A 84 27.01 1.26 -9.09
C LEU A 84 27.90 0.17 -9.71
N THR A 85 27.32 -0.98 -10.07
CA THR A 85 28.11 -2.11 -10.59
C THR A 85 28.58 -1.88 -12.03
N GLU A 86 27.70 -1.51 -12.94
CA GLU A 86 28.04 -1.44 -14.36
C GLU A 86 28.63 -0.09 -14.80
N TRP A 87 28.24 1.02 -14.18
CA TRP A 87 28.78 2.33 -14.54
C TRP A 87 29.90 2.80 -13.60
N LYS A 88 29.78 2.61 -12.28
CA LYS A 88 30.81 3.01 -11.31
C LYS A 88 31.84 1.93 -11.00
N LYS A 89 31.62 0.68 -11.45
CA LYS A 89 32.45 -0.51 -11.16
C LYS A 89 32.66 -0.78 -9.66
N ILE A 90 31.62 -0.47 -8.86
CA ILE A 90 31.52 -0.76 -7.43
C ILE A 90 30.57 -1.95 -7.25
N PRO A 91 31.00 -3.10 -6.69
CA PRO A 91 30.12 -4.25 -6.49
C PRO A 91 28.90 -3.89 -5.64
N ALA A 92 27.71 -4.01 -6.21
CA ALA A 92 26.46 -3.66 -5.55
C ALA A 92 25.36 -4.72 -5.76
N ILE A 93 24.48 -4.83 -4.76
CA ILE A 93 23.37 -5.78 -4.68
C ILE A 93 22.09 -5.05 -4.24
N PRO A 94 20.98 -5.13 -4.99
CA PRO A 94 19.71 -4.57 -4.54
C PRO A 94 19.02 -5.52 -3.55
N LEU A 95 18.81 -5.05 -2.31
CA LEU A 95 18.01 -5.73 -1.29
C LEU A 95 16.60 -5.12 -1.28
N ILE A 96 15.60 -5.92 -1.63
CA ILE A 96 14.20 -5.53 -1.50
C ILE A 96 13.76 -5.84 -0.06
N GLN A 97 13.37 -4.82 0.70
CA GLN A 97 13.05 -4.90 2.14
C GLN A 97 11.69 -5.58 2.46
N VAL A 98 11.33 -6.64 1.73
CA VAL A 98 10.12 -7.45 1.95
C VAL A 98 10.47 -8.93 2.05
N GLU A 99 9.55 -9.75 2.57
CA GLU A 99 9.66 -11.21 2.45
C GLU A 99 9.38 -11.67 1.01
N ARG A 100 9.98 -12.78 0.58
CA ARG A 100 9.76 -13.39 -0.74
C ARG A 100 8.30 -13.69 -1.03
N ALA A 101 7.55 -14.13 -0.02
CA ALA A 101 6.11 -14.38 -0.13
C ALA A 101 5.28 -13.10 -0.34
N ASP A 102 5.85 -11.93 -0.05
CA ASP A 102 5.14 -10.66 -0.01
C ASP A 102 5.34 -9.80 -1.28
N LEU A 103 6.24 -10.22 -2.18
CA LEU A 103 6.36 -9.66 -3.55
C LEU A 103 5.02 -9.71 -4.29
N ALA A 104 4.31 -10.85 -4.17
CA ALA A 104 2.99 -11.06 -4.77
C ALA A 104 1.88 -10.12 -4.24
N LEU A 105 2.10 -9.44 -3.12
CA LEU A 105 1.13 -8.48 -2.59
C LEU A 105 1.05 -7.20 -3.43
N ARG A 106 2.08 -6.90 -4.25
CA ARG A 106 2.06 -5.80 -5.24
C ARG A 106 2.05 -6.33 -6.67
N SER A 107 0.85 -6.50 -7.20
CA SER A 107 0.65 -6.85 -8.61
C SER A 107 1.18 -5.78 -9.58
N GLU A 108 1.35 -4.54 -9.14
CA GLU A 108 2.02 -3.48 -9.90
C GLU A 108 3.54 -3.69 -10.01
N ASN A 109 4.19 -4.16 -8.94
CA ASN A 109 5.61 -4.50 -8.95
C ASN A 109 5.86 -5.70 -9.89
N LEU A 110 5.05 -6.76 -9.77
CA LEU A 110 5.17 -7.94 -10.64
C LEU A 110 4.95 -7.59 -12.13
N TYR A 111 4.05 -6.66 -12.42
CA TYR A 111 3.83 -6.20 -13.80
C TYR A 111 5.03 -5.42 -14.34
N ALA A 112 5.62 -4.51 -13.55
CA ALA A 112 6.83 -3.77 -13.93
C ALA A 112 8.04 -4.68 -14.13
N LEU A 113 8.29 -5.63 -13.21
CA LEU A 113 9.34 -6.65 -13.33
C LEU A 113 9.18 -7.46 -14.63
N LYS A 114 7.95 -7.87 -14.96
CA LYS A 114 7.65 -8.58 -16.21
C LYS A 114 7.93 -7.74 -17.46
N LEU A 115 7.65 -6.44 -17.47
CA LEU A 115 8.00 -5.53 -18.57
C LEU A 115 9.51 -5.31 -18.72
N ALA A 116 10.26 -5.52 -17.63
CA ALA A 116 11.71 -5.51 -17.54
C ALA A 116 12.36 -6.89 -17.71
N GLY A 117 11.59 -7.94 -18.04
CA GLY A 117 12.12 -9.31 -18.22
C GLY A 117 12.70 -9.96 -16.96
N VAL A 118 12.44 -9.41 -15.77
CA VAL A 118 12.94 -9.89 -14.47
C VAL A 118 11.93 -10.83 -13.82
N SER A 119 12.42 -11.90 -13.20
CA SER A 119 11.60 -12.82 -12.41
C SER A 119 11.82 -12.67 -10.89
N GLU A 120 10.79 -12.95 -10.09
CA GLU A 120 10.82 -12.74 -8.64
C GLU A 120 11.98 -13.47 -7.93
N GLY A 121 12.39 -14.64 -8.44
CA GLY A 121 13.48 -15.45 -7.89
C GLY A 121 14.87 -14.80 -7.98
N GLU A 122 15.05 -13.84 -8.89
CA GLU A 122 16.31 -13.15 -9.17
C GLU A 122 16.59 -12.04 -8.13
N LEU A 123 15.54 -11.51 -7.51
CA LEU A 123 15.62 -10.47 -6.48
C LEU A 123 16.20 -11.03 -5.17
N LEU A 124 17.00 -10.25 -4.45
CA LEU A 124 17.36 -10.55 -3.06
C LEU A 124 16.30 -9.95 -2.10
N THR A 125 15.81 -10.75 -1.17
CA THR A 125 14.72 -10.40 -0.24
C THR A 125 15.11 -10.69 1.21
N LEU A 126 14.32 -10.20 2.17
CA LEU A 126 14.55 -10.47 3.60
C LEU A 126 14.55 -11.97 3.93
N THR A 127 13.85 -12.79 3.15
CA THR A 127 13.84 -14.25 3.32
C THR A 127 15.24 -14.86 3.12
N GLU A 128 15.97 -14.45 2.08
CA GLU A 128 17.36 -14.90 1.90
C GLU A 128 18.30 -14.37 3.01
N ILE A 129 18.05 -13.17 3.54
CA ILE A 129 18.80 -12.62 4.68
C ILE A 129 18.58 -13.46 5.95
N ALA A 130 17.34 -13.90 6.19
CA ALA A 130 17.00 -14.76 7.31
C ALA A 130 17.62 -16.18 7.16
N GLU A 131 17.59 -16.74 5.95
CA GLU A 131 18.18 -18.06 5.62
C GLU A 131 19.70 -18.12 5.80
N LEU A 132 20.41 -16.99 5.65
CA LEU A 132 21.85 -16.91 5.93
C LEU A 132 22.19 -17.12 7.41
N GLY A 133 21.32 -16.71 8.34
CA GLY A 133 21.53 -16.83 9.79
C GLY A 133 22.69 -15.99 10.37
N VAL A 134 23.36 -15.17 9.57
CA VAL A 134 24.52 -14.35 9.97
C VAL A 134 24.09 -13.15 10.82
N LYS A 135 24.83 -12.86 11.89
CA LYS A 135 24.72 -11.64 12.70
C LYS A 135 26.10 -11.08 13.05
N PRO A 136 26.34 -9.76 13.02
CA PRO A 136 25.44 -8.70 12.52
C PRO A 136 25.13 -8.87 11.01
N PHE A 137 24.28 -8.00 10.45
CA PHE A 137 23.98 -8.03 9.02
C PHE A 137 25.27 -7.97 8.16
N PRO A 138 25.45 -8.85 7.16
CA PRO A 138 26.71 -8.98 6.41
C PRO A 138 26.86 -7.88 5.33
N GLY A 139 26.95 -6.62 5.77
CA GLY A 139 27.16 -5.45 4.94
C GLY A 139 27.62 -4.26 5.77
N HIS A 140 28.70 -3.60 5.35
CA HIS A 140 29.18 -2.35 5.96
C HIS A 140 28.77 -1.11 5.15
N LYS A 141 28.55 -1.23 3.84
CA LYS A 141 28.25 -0.09 2.96
C LYS A 141 26.79 -0.14 2.49
N PHE A 142 26.05 0.93 2.74
CA PHE A 142 24.64 1.04 2.39
C PHE A 142 24.38 2.24 1.47
N ALA A 143 23.61 2.01 0.40
CA ALA A 143 23.07 3.07 -0.44
C ALA A 143 21.54 3.10 -0.26
N LEU A 144 21.03 4.19 0.33
CA LEU A 144 19.61 4.34 0.57
C LEU A 144 18.95 5.01 -0.64
N VAL A 145 17.86 4.43 -1.12
CA VAL A 145 17.00 5.06 -2.12
C VAL A 145 15.56 5.12 -1.61
N ASP A 146 14.81 6.16 -1.98
CA ASP A 146 13.41 6.37 -1.54
C ASP A 146 13.23 6.40 0.01
N HIS A 147 14.32 6.68 0.72
CA HIS A 147 14.39 7.07 2.13
C HIS A 147 15.78 7.61 2.48
N ASN A 148 15.90 8.39 3.57
CA ASN A 148 17.15 9.00 4.02
C ASN A 148 17.56 8.65 5.47
N ARG A 149 17.02 7.56 6.04
CA ARG A 149 17.36 7.02 7.37
C ARG A 149 17.46 5.49 7.32
N ILE A 150 18.63 4.92 7.61
CA ILE A 150 18.78 3.45 7.66
C ILE A 150 18.01 2.84 8.84
N GLY A 151 17.37 1.69 8.64
CA GLY A 151 16.71 0.94 9.71
C GLY A 151 17.69 0.35 10.73
N SER A 152 17.33 0.34 12.01
CA SER A 152 18.24 -0.09 13.09
C SER A 152 18.66 -1.57 13.02
N ALA A 153 17.96 -2.40 12.23
CA ALA A 153 18.33 -3.79 11.97
C ALA A 153 19.67 -3.94 11.22
N TYR A 154 20.13 -2.88 10.55
CA TYR A 154 21.39 -2.87 9.78
C TYR A 154 22.57 -2.27 10.55
N THR A 155 22.30 -1.48 11.61
CA THR A 155 23.32 -0.79 12.44
C THR A 155 23.49 -1.40 13.82
N LEU A 156 22.48 -2.09 14.36
CA LEU A 156 22.59 -2.81 15.63
C LEU A 156 23.67 -3.89 15.54
N ASP A 157 24.58 -3.91 16.50
CA ASP A 157 25.79 -4.74 16.54
C ASP A 157 26.72 -4.61 15.31
N ASN A 158 26.51 -3.60 14.45
CA ASN A 158 27.26 -3.34 13.23
C ASN A 158 27.93 -1.95 13.26
N PRO A 159 29.00 -1.76 14.07
CA PRO A 159 29.66 -0.46 14.22
C PRO A 159 30.44 0.01 12.97
N LYS A 160 30.51 -0.83 11.92
CA LYS A 160 31.07 -0.50 10.61
C LYS A 160 30.00 -0.06 9.59
N ALA A 161 28.72 -0.04 9.95
CA ALA A 161 27.64 0.37 9.06
C ALA A 161 27.74 1.86 8.67
N ASP A 162 27.99 2.12 7.39
CA ASP A 162 28.12 3.45 6.80
C ASP A 162 27.14 3.62 5.61
N VAL A 163 26.56 4.81 5.52
CA VAL A 163 25.63 5.17 4.44
C VAL A 163 26.39 5.97 3.39
N VAL A 164 26.87 5.26 2.38
CA VAL A 164 27.76 5.79 1.34
C VAL A 164 27.04 6.60 0.27
N ALA A 165 25.72 6.43 0.11
CA ALA A 165 24.89 7.19 -0.83
C ALA A 165 23.44 7.33 -0.34
N VAL A 166 22.79 8.44 -0.70
CA VAL A 166 21.36 8.70 -0.48
C VAL A 166 20.75 9.33 -1.74
N VAL A 167 19.63 8.77 -2.21
CA VAL A 167 18.80 9.36 -3.28
C VAL A 167 17.32 9.29 -2.84
N ASP A 168 16.67 10.42 -2.57
CA ASP A 168 15.34 10.43 -1.95
C ASP A 168 14.48 11.65 -2.34
N HIS A 169 13.16 11.52 -2.18
CA HIS A 169 12.14 12.56 -2.37
C HIS A 169 11.29 12.85 -1.11
N HIS A 170 11.58 12.19 0.02
CA HIS A 170 10.96 12.47 1.32
C HIS A 170 11.58 13.71 1.99
N GLU A 171 11.02 14.09 3.15
CA GLU A 171 11.58 15.14 4.00
C GLU A 171 12.98 14.76 4.48
N ASP A 172 13.91 15.72 4.49
CA ASP A 172 15.32 15.48 4.72
C ASP A 172 15.64 15.51 6.23
N GLU A 173 15.87 14.34 6.84
CA GLU A 173 16.22 14.21 8.27
C GLU A 173 17.66 14.64 8.60
N LYS A 174 18.39 15.24 7.62
CA LYS A 174 19.74 15.81 7.75
C LYS A 174 20.82 14.80 8.14
N LEU A 175 20.55 13.51 7.95
CA LEU A 175 21.49 12.42 8.16
C LEU A 175 22.51 12.27 7.02
N TYR A 176 23.61 11.58 7.29
CA TYR A 176 24.62 11.15 6.31
C TYR A 176 25.12 12.29 5.39
N PRO A 177 25.63 13.42 5.95
CA PRO A 177 26.08 14.57 5.16
C PRO A 177 27.26 14.26 4.22
N ASN A 178 28.00 13.18 4.48
CA ASN A 178 29.17 12.75 3.70
C ASN A 178 28.82 11.77 2.56
N ALA A 179 27.56 11.35 2.43
CA ALA A 179 27.12 10.40 1.40
C ALA A 179 27.33 10.98 -0.01
N GLN A 180 27.78 10.15 -0.95
CA GLN A 180 28.11 10.56 -2.32
C GLN A 180 27.54 9.57 -3.35
N PRO A 181 26.47 9.94 -4.08
CA PRO A 181 25.72 11.19 -3.99
C PRO A 181 24.85 11.29 -2.72
N ARG A 182 24.46 12.51 -2.37
CA ARG A 182 23.36 12.82 -1.42
C ARG A 182 22.34 13.71 -2.12
N VAL A 183 21.49 13.10 -2.96
CA VAL A 183 20.39 13.80 -3.64
C VAL A 183 19.14 13.64 -2.80
N ILE A 184 18.70 14.72 -2.15
CA ILE A 184 17.39 14.78 -1.51
C ILE A 184 16.69 16.04 -1.99
N GLY A 185 15.54 15.88 -2.65
CA GLY A 185 14.84 16.99 -3.28
C GLY A 185 13.42 16.63 -3.70
N LYS A 186 12.56 17.63 -3.86
CA LYS A 186 11.15 17.43 -4.22
C LYS A 186 11.03 16.78 -5.61
N ALA A 187 10.31 15.67 -5.68
CA ALA A 187 9.92 14.96 -6.90
C ALA A 187 8.61 14.20 -6.63
N GLY A 188 7.85 13.87 -7.67
CA GLY A 188 6.74 12.94 -7.60
C GLY A 188 7.20 11.51 -7.29
N SER A 189 8.38 11.13 -7.78
CA SER A 189 9.02 9.83 -7.57
C SER A 189 10.54 9.96 -7.32
N CYS A 190 11.10 9.13 -6.43
CA CYS A 190 12.54 8.99 -6.22
C CYS A 190 13.25 8.41 -7.47
N ALA A 191 12.58 7.53 -8.22
CA ALA A 191 13.08 7.00 -9.50
C ALA A 191 13.45 8.11 -10.49
N SER A 192 12.81 9.29 -10.41
CA SER A 192 13.17 10.48 -11.19
C SER A 192 14.57 10.98 -10.87
N HIS A 193 14.97 10.99 -9.59
CA HIS A 193 16.34 11.34 -9.19
C HIS A 193 17.33 10.25 -9.58
N VAL A 194 16.99 8.97 -9.39
CA VAL A 194 17.87 7.85 -9.81
C VAL A 194 18.12 7.85 -11.32
N ALA A 195 17.12 8.22 -12.13
CA ALA A 195 17.25 8.36 -13.58
C ALA A 195 18.29 9.43 -13.99
N THR A 196 18.46 10.52 -13.22
CA THR A 196 19.51 11.54 -13.47
C THR A 196 20.94 11.00 -13.30
N LEU A 197 21.10 9.84 -12.66
CA LEU A 197 22.39 9.22 -12.36
C LEU A 197 22.77 8.10 -13.35
N LEU A 198 21.90 7.81 -14.33
CA LEU A 198 22.15 6.80 -15.37
C LEU A 198 23.37 7.15 -16.25
N PRO A 199 24.10 6.15 -16.77
CA PRO A 199 24.99 6.35 -17.91
C PRO A 199 24.19 6.77 -19.16
N PRO A 200 24.86 7.30 -20.21
CA PRO A 200 24.19 7.66 -21.46
C PRO A 200 23.36 6.52 -22.05
N ASP A 201 23.88 5.28 -22.02
CA ASP A 201 23.22 4.10 -22.59
C ASP A 201 23.03 3.01 -21.52
N PRO A 202 21.91 3.09 -20.76
CA PRO A 202 21.54 2.08 -19.77
C PRO A 202 20.87 0.87 -20.44
N LEU A 203 20.77 -0.24 -19.69
CA LEU A 203 19.91 -1.35 -20.10
C LEU A 203 18.45 -0.87 -20.26
N PRO A 204 17.76 -1.19 -21.38
CA PRO A 204 16.37 -0.78 -21.58
C PRO A 204 15.42 -1.24 -20.48
N GLU A 205 15.69 -2.38 -19.85
CA GLU A 205 14.91 -2.91 -18.74
C GLU A 205 15.02 -2.04 -17.47
N VAL A 206 16.20 -1.44 -17.22
CA VAL A 206 16.42 -0.49 -16.11
C VAL A 206 15.65 0.81 -16.38
N ALA A 207 15.70 1.31 -17.62
CA ALA A 207 14.90 2.46 -18.04
C ALA A 207 13.39 2.18 -17.94
N THR A 208 12.93 0.96 -18.26
CA THR A 208 11.54 0.53 -18.07
C THR A 208 11.12 0.53 -16.60
N LEU A 209 11.91 -0.05 -15.69
CA LEU A 209 11.57 -0.03 -14.25
C LEU A 209 11.41 1.40 -13.73
N LEU A 210 12.39 2.27 -14.01
CA LEU A 210 12.33 3.68 -13.61
C LEU A 210 11.12 4.39 -14.22
N LEU A 211 10.82 4.20 -15.51
CA LEU A 211 9.62 4.76 -16.14
C LEU A 211 8.34 4.33 -15.41
N THR A 212 8.20 3.03 -15.08
CA THR A 212 7.00 2.53 -14.40
C THR A 212 6.81 3.11 -13.00
N ALA A 213 7.89 3.35 -12.25
CA ALA A 213 7.85 4.03 -10.96
C ALA A 213 7.44 5.50 -11.09
N ILE A 214 8.08 6.25 -12.00
CA ILE A 214 7.76 7.66 -12.22
C ILE A 214 6.29 7.83 -12.60
N LEU A 215 5.79 7.00 -13.54
CA LEU A 215 4.39 7.07 -13.98
C LEU A 215 3.38 6.70 -12.88
N ILE A 216 3.64 5.66 -12.08
CA ILE A 216 2.65 5.17 -11.11
C ILE A 216 2.43 6.13 -9.93
N ASP A 217 3.45 6.89 -9.55
CA ASP A 217 3.33 7.81 -8.41
C ASP A 217 3.03 9.25 -8.83
N THR A 218 3.39 9.68 -10.04
CA THR A 218 2.97 10.99 -10.62
C THR A 218 1.54 11.04 -11.18
N ASP A 219 0.81 9.92 -11.16
CA ASP A 219 -0.45 9.70 -11.91
C ASP A 219 -0.28 9.88 -13.44
N GLY A 220 0.89 9.46 -13.96
CA GLY A 220 1.22 9.43 -15.39
C GLY A 220 1.91 10.67 -15.94
N LEU A 221 2.51 11.52 -15.10
CA LEU A 221 2.96 12.90 -15.41
C LEU A 221 1.80 13.89 -15.68
N LYS A 222 0.63 13.63 -15.09
CA LYS A 222 -0.59 14.41 -15.35
C LYS A 222 -0.37 15.93 -15.17
N PRO A 223 -0.83 16.79 -16.11
CA PRO A 223 -0.84 18.24 -15.96
C PRO A 223 -1.52 18.68 -14.66
N GLY A 224 -0.86 19.58 -13.91
CA GLY A 224 -1.29 19.98 -12.55
C GLY A 224 -1.49 18.79 -11.59
N GLY A 225 -0.69 17.74 -11.76
CA GLY A 225 -0.62 16.57 -10.88
C GLY A 225 0.50 16.68 -9.85
N LYS A 226 1.13 15.56 -9.53
CA LYS A 226 2.24 15.49 -8.55
C LYS A 226 3.63 15.56 -9.19
N ALA A 227 3.71 15.65 -10.53
CA ALA A 227 4.97 15.69 -11.25
C ALA A 227 5.64 17.06 -11.13
N GLU A 228 6.84 17.08 -10.55
CA GLU A 228 7.77 18.18 -10.64
C GLU A 228 8.54 18.12 -11.96
N GLN A 229 9.36 19.13 -12.27
CA GLN A 229 10.10 19.16 -13.54
C GLN A 229 11.07 17.97 -13.68
N VAL A 230 11.72 17.54 -12.59
CA VAL A 230 12.63 16.38 -12.59
C VAL A 230 11.94 15.08 -12.99
N ASP A 231 10.66 14.89 -12.66
CA ASP A 231 9.91 13.71 -13.09
C ASP A 231 9.67 13.71 -14.61
N ARG A 232 9.41 14.90 -15.17
CA ARG A 232 9.14 15.09 -16.61
C ARG A 232 10.40 14.88 -17.44
N ASP A 233 11.49 15.54 -17.05
CA ASP A 233 12.79 15.46 -17.72
C ASP A 233 13.32 14.01 -17.68
N SER A 234 13.30 13.38 -16.49
CA SER A 234 13.74 12.00 -16.33
C SER A 234 12.86 11.01 -17.08
N ALA A 235 11.53 11.13 -17.01
CA ALA A 235 10.62 10.23 -17.73
C ALA A 235 10.78 10.34 -19.25
N LEU A 236 11.01 11.54 -19.79
CA LEU A 236 11.27 11.76 -21.21
C LEU A 236 12.56 11.05 -21.67
N ILE A 237 13.62 11.10 -20.85
CA ILE A 237 14.87 10.38 -21.09
C ILE A 237 14.64 8.86 -21.01
N VAL A 238 14.05 8.33 -19.93
CA VAL A 238 13.91 6.87 -19.76
C VAL A 238 12.87 6.26 -20.69
N ALA A 239 11.80 6.97 -21.08
CA ALA A 239 10.81 6.47 -22.03
C ALA A 239 11.43 6.14 -23.39
N THR A 240 12.26 7.05 -23.92
CA THR A 240 12.96 6.84 -25.21
C THR A 240 14.04 5.77 -25.16
N LYS A 241 14.50 5.37 -23.96
CA LYS A 241 15.49 4.31 -23.73
C LYS A 241 14.91 2.98 -23.22
N SER A 242 13.61 2.95 -22.88
CA SER A 242 12.92 1.78 -22.32
C SER A 242 12.70 0.64 -23.32
N THR A 243 12.31 -0.54 -22.82
CA THR A 243 11.76 -1.64 -23.65
C THR A 243 10.48 -1.26 -24.41
N LEU A 244 9.86 -0.13 -24.07
CA LEU A 244 8.67 0.43 -24.72
C LEU A 244 9.00 1.53 -25.73
N SER A 245 10.27 1.88 -25.94
CA SER A 245 10.74 2.95 -26.84
C SER A 245 10.11 2.94 -28.24
N ASN A 246 9.91 1.77 -28.85
CA ASN A 246 9.23 1.62 -30.15
C ASN A 246 7.75 2.04 -30.16
N SER A 247 7.13 2.17 -28.99
CA SER A 247 5.74 2.63 -28.77
C SER A 247 5.66 4.10 -28.30
N ILE A 248 6.80 4.78 -28.17
CA ILE A 248 6.93 6.17 -27.73
C ILE A 248 7.39 7.01 -28.93
N PRO A 249 6.79 8.19 -29.20
CA PRO A 249 7.29 9.08 -30.25
C PRO A 249 8.75 9.51 -29.98
N PRO A 250 9.56 9.73 -31.02
CA PRO A 250 10.95 10.15 -30.84
C PRO A 250 11.04 11.49 -30.12
N LEU A 251 12.16 11.75 -29.43
CA LEU A 251 12.36 12.96 -28.62
C LEU A 251 12.08 14.26 -29.39
N SER A 252 12.42 14.33 -30.67
CA SER A 252 12.16 15.47 -31.56
C SER A 252 10.67 15.73 -31.85
N ALA A 253 9.80 14.76 -31.62
CA ALA A 253 8.34 14.90 -31.72
C ALA A 253 7.68 15.17 -30.36
N LEU A 254 8.29 14.76 -29.25
CA LEU A 254 7.80 15.03 -27.89
C LEU A 254 8.23 16.40 -27.36
N ALA A 255 9.45 16.84 -27.67
CA ALA A 255 9.99 18.13 -27.26
C ALA A 255 10.61 18.87 -28.46
N PRO A 256 9.79 19.47 -29.34
CA PRO A 256 10.28 20.35 -30.41
C PRO A 256 11.05 21.54 -29.84
N ILE A 257 12.23 21.85 -30.39
CA ILE A 257 13.13 22.90 -29.88
C ILE A 257 12.43 24.27 -29.84
N ASP A 258 11.62 24.59 -30.85
CA ASP A 258 10.92 25.87 -30.98
C ASP A 258 9.65 25.98 -30.11
N SER A 259 9.18 24.87 -29.53
CA SER A 259 7.94 24.79 -28.74
C SER A 259 7.94 23.54 -27.84
N PRO A 260 8.74 23.52 -26.76
CA PRO A 260 8.80 22.37 -25.86
C PRO A 260 7.48 22.22 -25.08
N ASP A 261 6.82 21.07 -25.22
CA ASP A 261 5.64 20.70 -24.45
C ASP A 261 6.04 19.77 -23.29
N PRO A 262 6.01 20.24 -22.03
CA PRO A 262 6.39 19.43 -20.87
C PRO A 262 5.38 18.33 -20.53
N ASP A 263 4.17 18.35 -21.13
CA ASP A 263 3.09 17.37 -20.94
C ASP A 263 2.92 16.40 -22.15
N ALA A 264 3.69 16.54 -23.23
CA ALA A 264 3.58 15.70 -24.44
C ALA A 264 3.69 14.18 -24.17
N LEU A 265 4.50 13.79 -23.18
CA LEU A 265 4.64 12.38 -22.79
C LEU A 265 3.37 11.88 -22.07
N TYR A 266 2.68 12.71 -21.26
CA TYR A 266 1.38 12.36 -20.66
C TYR A 266 0.32 12.12 -21.73
N GLU A 267 0.33 12.89 -22.82
CA GLU A 267 -0.65 12.74 -23.90
C GLU A 267 -0.42 11.49 -24.78
N THR A 268 0.76 10.85 -24.70
CA THR A 268 1.10 9.65 -25.48
C THR A 268 0.28 8.43 -25.04
N GLN A 269 -0.36 7.74 -26.01
CA GLN A 269 -1.29 6.63 -25.72
C GLN A 269 -0.65 5.48 -24.94
N ALA A 270 0.57 5.06 -25.30
CA ALA A 270 1.29 4.00 -24.58
C ALA A 270 1.56 4.37 -23.10
N ILE A 271 1.78 5.65 -22.79
CA ILE A 271 1.98 6.14 -21.42
C ILE A 271 0.66 6.13 -20.64
N LYS A 272 -0.45 6.52 -21.28
CA LYS A 272 -1.80 6.43 -20.71
C LYS A 272 -2.18 4.98 -20.38
N ASP A 273 -1.96 4.05 -21.30
CA ASP A 273 -2.31 2.63 -21.13
C ASP A 273 -1.42 1.94 -20.09
N LEU A 274 -0.13 2.26 -20.05
CA LEU A 274 0.79 1.80 -19.01
C LEU A 274 0.39 2.33 -17.63
N THR A 275 0.16 3.64 -17.51
CA THR A 275 -0.28 4.29 -16.25
C THR A 275 -1.60 3.71 -15.76
N ALA A 276 -2.57 3.48 -16.66
CA ALA A 276 -3.84 2.85 -16.32
C ALA A 276 -3.64 1.41 -15.80
N THR A 277 -2.85 0.60 -16.50
CA THR A 277 -2.58 -0.80 -16.11
C THR A 277 -1.89 -0.90 -14.75
N LEU A 278 -0.88 -0.04 -14.51
CA LEU A 278 -0.18 0.09 -13.23
C LEU A 278 -1.13 0.54 -12.10
N SER A 279 -1.97 1.55 -12.36
CA SER A 279 -2.94 2.08 -11.40
C SER A 279 -4.01 1.05 -11.02
N ASP A 280 -4.56 0.35 -12.02
CA ASP A 280 -5.54 -0.71 -11.80
C ASP A 280 -4.90 -1.83 -10.95
N LYS A 281 -3.67 -2.25 -11.25
CA LYS A 281 -2.92 -3.26 -10.48
C LYS A 281 -2.62 -2.85 -9.04
N LYS A 282 -2.23 -1.59 -8.78
CA LYS A 282 -2.04 -1.02 -7.42
C LYS A 282 -3.35 -0.87 -6.63
N SER A 283 -4.49 -0.87 -7.33
CA SER A 283 -5.84 -0.77 -6.75
C SER A 283 -6.57 -2.11 -6.59
N ASP A 284 -6.18 -3.16 -7.30
CA ASP A 284 -6.76 -4.50 -7.23
C ASP A 284 -6.25 -5.24 -6.00
N VAL A 285 -7.01 -5.12 -4.91
CA VAL A 285 -6.65 -5.59 -3.57
C VAL A 285 -7.71 -6.50 -2.96
N ALA A 286 -8.77 -6.81 -3.72
CA ALA A 286 -9.95 -7.51 -3.22
C ALA A 286 -9.69 -9.00 -2.92
N HIS A 287 -8.57 -9.53 -3.40
CA HIS A 287 -8.09 -10.89 -3.18
C HIS A 287 -7.20 -11.03 -1.92
N LEU A 288 -6.80 -9.92 -1.28
CA LEU A 288 -5.90 -9.90 -0.13
C LEU A 288 -6.65 -10.07 1.21
N SER A 289 -6.08 -10.84 2.14
CA SER A 289 -6.62 -10.93 3.52
C SER A 289 -6.28 -9.69 4.35
N GLY A 290 -6.89 -9.55 5.54
CA GLY A 290 -6.54 -8.47 6.48
C GLY A 290 -5.06 -8.47 6.84
N PHE A 291 -4.51 -9.65 7.12
CA PHE A 291 -3.08 -9.86 7.37
C PHE A 291 -2.18 -9.48 6.18
N ASP A 292 -2.65 -9.64 4.95
CA ASP A 292 -1.88 -9.25 3.75
C ASP A 292 -1.91 -7.73 3.54
N LEU A 293 -3.08 -7.12 3.74
CA LEU A 293 -3.27 -5.67 3.68
C LEU A 293 -2.41 -4.93 4.72
N LEU A 294 -2.19 -5.51 5.91
CA LEU A 294 -1.29 -4.94 6.92
C LEU A 294 0.19 -4.93 6.49
N ARG A 295 0.61 -5.92 5.70
CA ARG A 295 2.03 -6.12 5.36
C ARG A 295 2.45 -5.39 4.10
N ARG A 296 1.58 -5.35 3.09
CA ARG A 296 1.92 -4.83 1.75
C ARG A 296 2.52 -3.42 1.78
N ASP A 297 1.86 -2.46 2.42
CA ASP A 297 2.30 -1.06 2.46
C ASP A 297 2.59 -0.63 3.90
N TYR A 298 3.62 -1.24 4.46
CA TYR A 298 4.08 -1.06 5.84
C TYR A 298 5.40 -0.26 5.88
N LYS A 299 5.53 0.70 6.80
CA LYS A 299 6.82 1.30 7.16
C LYS A 299 7.05 1.17 8.67
N GLU A 300 8.29 0.93 9.09
CA GLU A 300 8.68 0.75 10.50
C GLU A 300 9.52 1.94 10.96
N TYR A 301 9.30 2.40 12.19
CA TYR A 301 10.00 3.54 12.76
C TYR A 301 10.43 3.22 14.20
N THR A 302 11.66 3.60 14.54
CA THR A 302 12.21 3.51 15.91
C THR A 302 12.28 4.92 16.49
N HIS A 303 11.53 5.18 17.57
CA HIS A 303 11.46 6.51 18.20
C HIS A 303 12.00 6.48 19.64
N PRO A 304 12.99 7.33 19.99
CA PRO A 304 13.44 7.51 21.37
C PRO A 304 12.43 8.33 22.17
N LEU A 305 11.89 7.76 23.25
CA LEU A 305 10.94 8.41 24.14
C LEU A 305 11.68 9.36 25.10
N THR A 306 12.14 10.53 24.64
CA THR A 306 13.05 11.40 25.40
C THR A 306 12.43 12.00 26.67
N TRP A 307 11.12 11.90 26.83
CA TRP A 307 10.35 12.28 28.03
C TRP A 307 10.25 11.16 29.08
N ALA A 308 10.68 9.94 28.76
CA ALA A 308 10.67 8.79 29.67
C ALA A 308 12.06 8.58 30.31
N PRO A 309 12.14 8.11 31.57
CA PRO A 309 13.42 7.75 32.19
C PRO A 309 14.22 6.79 31.31
N GLY A 310 15.54 7.04 31.17
CA GLY A 310 16.42 6.27 30.28
C GLY A 310 16.33 6.61 28.78
N SER A 311 15.38 7.45 28.35
CA SER A 311 15.10 7.74 26.92
C SER A 311 14.97 6.49 26.02
N PRO A 312 14.22 5.45 26.44
CA PRO A 312 14.09 4.19 25.70
C PRO A 312 13.55 4.39 24.29
N SER A 313 14.07 3.61 23.34
CA SER A 313 13.50 3.57 21.99
C SER A 313 12.43 2.48 21.88
N ILE A 314 11.28 2.82 21.28
CA ILE A 314 10.25 1.84 20.91
C ILE A 314 10.10 1.76 19.40
N LYS A 315 9.59 0.63 18.91
CA LYS A 315 9.25 0.44 17.50
C LYS A 315 7.76 0.63 17.25
N ILE A 316 7.42 1.35 16.17
CA ILE A 316 6.05 1.51 15.68
C ILE A 316 5.97 1.22 14.18
N GLY A 317 4.94 0.48 13.76
CA GLY A 317 4.63 0.20 12.37
C GLY A 317 3.47 1.05 11.84
N LEU A 318 3.52 1.46 10.57
CA LEU A 318 2.43 2.20 9.88
C LEU A 318 2.02 1.53 8.56
N SER A 319 0.97 0.73 8.62
CA SER A 319 0.33 0.05 7.48
C SER A 319 -0.69 0.94 6.78
N THR A 320 -0.53 1.21 5.50
CA THR A 320 -1.50 1.97 4.69
C THR A 320 -2.41 1.01 3.92
N VAL A 321 -3.73 1.10 4.12
CA VAL A 321 -4.68 0.09 3.60
C VAL A 321 -5.72 0.72 2.67
N PRO A 322 -5.78 0.37 1.37
CA PRO A 322 -6.72 0.99 0.42
C PRO A 322 -8.17 0.45 0.53
N SER A 323 -8.57 -0.02 1.71
CA SER A 323 -9.85 -0.71 1.96
C SER A 323 -10.38 -0.34 3.35
N PRO A 324 -11.68 -0.02 3.50
CA PRO A 324 -12.26 0.36 4.79
C PRO A 324 -12.15 -0.77 5.81
N LEU A 325 -11.91 -0.45 7.09
CA LEU A 325 -11.78 -1.43 8.17
C LEU A 325 -12.99 -2.37 8.24
N GLN A 326 -14.18 -1.86 7.90
CA GLN A 326 -15.43 -2.62 7.87
C GLN A 326 -15.41 -3.82 6.90
N ALA A 327 -14.61 -3.79 5.83
CA ALA A 327 -14.59 -4.82 4.80
C ALA A 327 -13.74 -6.05 5.16
N TRP A 328 -12.70 -5.87 5.98
CA TRP A 328 -11.70 -6.91 6.28
C TRP A 328 -11.44 -7.11 7.79
N GLY A 329 -11.44 -6.03 8.57
CA GLY A 329 -11.06 -6.02 9.98
C GLY A 329 -12.20 -6.23 10.98
N ALA A 330 -13.43 -6.46 10.52
CA ALA A 330 -14.60 -6.60 11.38
C ALA A 330 -14.57 -7.87 12.26
N LYS A 331 -15.36 -7.89 13.35
CA LYS A 331 -15.56 -9.06 14.23
C LYS A 331 -14.26 -9.62 14.87
N GLY A 332 -13.35 -8.73 15.30
CA GLY A 332 -12.10 -9.15 15.93
C GLY A 332 -11.00 -9.57 14.95
N GLN A 333 -11.18 -9.38 13.63
CA GLN A 333 -10.20 -9.77 12.62
C GLN A 333 -9.04 -8.77 12.53
N LEU A 334 -9.33 -7.47 12.66
CA LEU A 334 -8.33 -6.41 12.77
C LEU A 334 -7.35 -6.70 13.91
N GLU A 335 -7.88 -7.05 15.09
CA GLU A 335 -7.09 -7.35 16.28
C GLU A 335 -6.22 -8.60 16.09
N LYS A 336 -6.77 -9.70 15.54
CA LYS A 336 -6.01 -10.93 15.27
C LYS A 336 -4.87 -10.72 14.28
N ASP A 337 -5.15 -10.07 13.15
CA ASP A 337 -4.15 -9.85 12.10
C ASP A 337 -3.08 -8.83 12.55
N ALA A 338 -3.48 -7.81 13.30
CA ALA A 338 -2.55 -6.86 13.91
C ALA A 338 -1.64 -7.53 14.95
N VAL A 339 -2.19 -8.28 15.92
CA VAL A 339 -1.39 -8.98 16.93
C VAL A 339 -0.40 -9.94 16.28
N LYS A 340 -0.84 -10.72 15.29
CA LYS A 340 0.03 -11.62 14.52
C LYS A 340 1.17 -10.87 13.84
N TRP A 341 0.90 -9.75 13.17
CA TRP A 341 1.93 -8.95 12.50
C TRP A 341 2.89 -8.27 13.50
N MET A 342 2.34 -7.71 14.58
CA MET A 342 3.13 -7.03 15.61
C MET A 342 4.10 -8.00 16.31
N SER A 343 3.66 -9.22 16.62
CA SER A 343 4.51 -10.27 17.18
C SER A 343 5.58 -10.77 16.19
N GLN A 344 5.33 -10.73 14.88
CA GLN A 344 6.35 -11.09 13.87
C GLN A 344 7.42 -10.01 13.70
N ARG A 345 7.06 -8.72 13.80
CA ARG A 345 8.00 -7.60 13.63
C ARG A 345 8.68 -7.15 14.93
N GLY A 346 8.17 -7.58 16.09
CA GLY A 346 8.66 -7.13 17.40
C GLY A 346 8.40 -5.64 17.62
N ILE A 347 7.18 -5.18 17.31
CA ILE A 347 6.79 -3.76 17.42
C ILE A 347 5.80 -3.52 18.57
N THR A 348 6.02 -2.44 19.30
CA THR A 348 5.19 -2.04 20.45
C THR A 348 3.83 -1.50 20.01
N ALA A 349 3.79 -0.81 18.87
CA ALA A 349 2.60 -0.13 18.35
C ALA A 349 2.41 -0.34 16.85
N LEU A 350 1.16 -0.36 16.39
CA LEU A 350 0.78 -0.43 14.99
C LEU A 350 -0.33 0.58 14.69
N GLY A 351 -0.10 1.41 13.65
CA GLY A 351 -1.10 2.27 13.02
C GLY A 351 -1.55 1.69 11.69
N VAL A 352 -2.87 1.50 11.54
CA VAL A 352 -3.51 1.06 10.30
C VAL A 352 -4.27 2.24 9.72
N LEU A 353 -3.74 2.81 8.64
CA LEU A 353 -4.21 4.05 8.02
C LEU A 353 -5.00 3.71 6.74
N THR A 354 -6.33 3.63 6.84
CA THR A 354 -7.14 3.28 5.67
C THR A 354 -7.35 4.47 4.73
N SER A 355 -7.56 4.19 3.45
CA SER A 355 -7.82 5.19 2.40
C SER A 355 -8.73 4.62 1.33
N PHE A 356 -9.98 5.05 1.28
CA PHE A 356 -10.97 4.50 0.35
C PHE A 356 -11.95 5.56 -0.15
N ARG A 357 -12.63 5.28 -1.25
CA ARG A 357 -13.76 6.10 -1.73
C ARG A 357 -15.06 5.42 -1.33
N GLU A 358 -16.00 6.20 -0.81
CA GLU A 358 -17.29 5.66 -0.39
C GLU A 358 -18.04 5.07 -1.58
N THR A 359 -18.43 3.79 -1.48
CA THR A 359 -19.12 3.10 -2.56
C THR A 359 -20.54 3.64 -2.70
N LYS A 360 -20.88 4.09 -3.92
CA LYS A 360 -22.22 4.63 -4.20
C LYS A 360 -23.31 3.58 -4.01
N SER A 361 -24.51 4.08 -3.74
CA SER A 361 -25.75 3.30 -3.82
C SER A 361 -25.91 2.65 -5.20
N ALA A 362 -26.73 1.59 -5.29
CA ALA A 362 -26.99 0.90 -6.55
C ALA A 362 -27.47 1.85 -7.67
N ALA A 363 -28.35 2.81 -7.34
CA ALA A 363 -28.80 3.84 -8.26
C ALA A 363 -27.66 4.74 -8.76
N GLY A 364 -26.72 5.13 -7.88
CA GLY A 364 -25.53 5.89 -8.28
C GLY A 364 -24.63 5.12 -9.25
N LYS A 365 -24.40 3.83 -8.99
CA LYS A 365 -23.62 2.95 -9.89
C LYS A 365 -24.28 2.79 -11.27
N ILE A 366 -25.60 2.67 -11.32
CA ILE A 366 -26.37 2.60 -12.58
C ILE A 366 -26.27 3.93 -13.35
N ALA A 367 -26.38 5.07 -12.66
CA ALA A 367 -26.22 6.39 -13.28
C ALA A 367 -24.80 6.63 -13.83
N ASP A 368 -23.75 6.19 -13.12
CA ASP A 368 -22.38 6.26 -13.62
C ASP A 368 -22.15 5.33 -14.82
N ALA A 369 -22.74 4.13 -14.82
CA ALA A 369 -22.67 3.21 -15.96
C ALA A 369 -23.33 3.83 -17.21
N ALA A 370 -24.49 4.47 -17.07
CA ALA A 370 -25.16 5.19 -18.15
C ALA A 370 -24.35 6.39 -18.66
N LYS A 371 -23.68 7.15 -17.78
CA LYS A 371 -22.74 8.22 -18.18
C LYS A 371 -21.52 7.67 -18.92
N LYS A 372 -20.92 6.59 -18.41
CA LYS A 372 -19.74 5.95 -19.04
C LYS A 372 -20.09 5.34 -20.41
N ALA A 373 -21.31 4.82 -20.59
CA ALA A 373 -21.79 4.29 -21.86
C ALA A 373 -22.20 5.38 -22.89
N SER A 374 -22.61 6.57 -22.43
CA SER A 374 -22.99 7.70 -23.30
C SER A 374 -21.85 8.69 -23.59
N GLY A 375 -20.66 8.48 -23.00
CA GLY A 375 -19.53 9.41 -23.07
C GLY A 375 -19.76 10.77 -22.40
N SER A 376 -20.94 11.01 -21.82
CA SER A 376 -21.39 12.33 -21.40
C SER A 376 -21.17 12.60 -19.89
N GLY A 377 -20.03 13.21 -19.59
CA GLY A 377 -19.74 13.86 -18.30
C GLY A 377 -18.87 13.08 -17.32
N LYS A 378 -18.33 13.80 -16.32
CA LYS A 378 -17.52 13.21 -15.25
C LYS A 378 -18.31 12.15 -14.48
N VAL A 379 -17.78 10.94 -14.43
CA VAL A 379 -18.12 9.94 -13.40
C VAL A 379 -17.63 10.51 -12.07
N ASP A 380 -18.57 10.85 -11.19
CA ASP A 380 -18.26 11.22 -9.81
C ASP A 380 -17.60 10.00 -9.13
N LYS A 381 -16.43 10.18 -8.52
CA LYS A 381 -15.65 9.06 -7.95
C LYS A 381 -16.06 8.73 -6.49
N GLY A 382 -17.06 9.40 -5.93
CA GLY A 382 -17.46 9.27 -4.52
C GLY A 382 -16.50 9.99 -3.57
N LYS A 383 -17.01 10.43 -2.40
CA LYS A 383 -16.20 11.14 -1.40
C LYS A 383 -15.10 10.21 -0.87
N HIS A 384 -13.86 10.71 -0.86
CA HIS A 384 -12.69 10.03 -0.30
C HIS A 384 -12.74 10.10 1.23
N LYS A 385 -12.33 9.03 1.90
CA LYS A 385 -12.40 8.85 3.36
C LYS A 385 -11.17 8.11 3.88
N ARG A 386 -10.87 8.36 5.15
CA ARG A 386 -9.82 7.69 5.91
C ARG A 386 -10.34 7.26 7.28
N GLU A 387 -9.88 6.11 7.74
CA GLU A 387 -10.06 5.61 9.10
C GLU A 387 -8.66 5.29 9.65
N GLN A 388 -8.46 5.47 10.96
CA GLN A 388 -7.22 5.05 11.62
C GLN A 388 -7.56 4.04 12.71
N ALA A 389 -6.92 2.88 12.69
CA ALA A 389 -6.89 1.97 13.84
C ALA A 389 -5.49 2.00 14.46
N TRP A 390 -5.42 2.10 15.78
CA TRP A 390 -4.18 2.09 16.53
C TRP A 390 -4.24 1.01 17.59
N ILE A 391 -3.21 0.16 17.64
CA ILE A 391 -3.06 -0.93 18.61
C ILE A 391 -1.68 -0.83 19.23
N LEU A 392 -1.63 -0.78 20.56
CA LEU A 392 -0.43 -0.75 21.40
C LEU A 392 -0.44 -2.01 22.26
N LEU A 393 0.55 -2.89 22.12
CA LEU A 393 0.63 -4.13 22.90
C LEU A 393 1.34 -3.89 24.23
N ASN A 394 0.87 -4.56 25.29
CA ASN A 394 1.61 -4.60 26.54
C ASN A 394 2.85 -5.49 26.38
N ASP A 395 3.96 -4.87 26.01
CA ASP A 395 5.29 -5.46 26.08
C ASP A 395 5.83 -5.36 27.53
N PRO A 396 6.18 -6.48 28.20
CA PRO A 396 6.80 -6.46 29.52
C PRO A 396 8.16 -5.75 29.55
N GLU A 397 8.90 -5.73 28.44
CA GLU A 397 10.25 -5.14 28.39
C GLU A 397 10.21 -3.61 28.40
N LEU A 398 9.07 -2.96 28.12
CA LEU A 398 8.90 -1.49 28.26
C LEU A 398 9.35 -0.95 29.63
N ALA A 399 9.06 -1.70 30.71
CA ALA A 399 9.46 -1.32 32.06
C ALA A 399 10.97 -1.51 32.32
N HIS A 400 11.61 -2.41 31.60
CA HIS A 400 13.07 -2.65 31.65
C HIS A 400 13.83 -1.67 30.76
N LEU A 401 13.30 -1.31 29.59
CA LEU A 401 13.87 -0.31 28.68
C LEU A 401 13.98 1.07 29.36
N ALA A 402 13.04 1.42 30.25
CA ALA A 402 13.05 2.67 31.02
C ALA A 402 13.85 2.60 32.34
N ALA A 403 14.52 1.48 32.65
CA ALA A 403 15.36 1.38 33.84
C ALA A 403 16.70 2.10 33.61
N PRO A 404 17.17 2.96 34.55
CA PRO A 404 18.43 3.66 34.39
C PRO A 404 19.61 2.68 34.43
N THR A 405 20.57 2.84 33.51
CA THR A 405 21.88 2.22 33.59
C THR A 405 22.62 2.80 34.82
N ALA A 406 22.73 1.99 35.87
CA ALA A 406 22.89 2.51 37.23
C ALA A 406 24.30 3.04 37.57
N THR A 407 24.52 4.35 37.44
CA THR A 407 25.57 5.11 38.16
C THR A 407 25.13 6.56 38.48
N SER A 408 24.05 6.76 39.23
CA SER A 408 23.74 8.05 39.88
C SER A 408 22.82 7.85 41.08
N GLU A 409 23.23 8.28 42.28
CA GLU A 409 22.37 8.34 43.46
C GLU A 409 21.75 9.74 43.62
N GLU A 410 20.66 10.06 42.90
CA GLU A 410 19.82 11.22 43.22
C GLU A 410 18.44 11.15 42.52
N ALA A 411 17.37 10.81 43.25
CA ALA A 411 16.01 10.77 42.71
C ALA A 411 14.91 10.91 43.80
N SER A 412 14.78 12.10 44.42
CA SER A 412 13.72 12.39 45.41
C SER A 412 12.37 12.78 44.78
N THR A 413 11.91 12.01 43.80
CA THR A 413 10.53 11.99 43.28
C THR A 413 10.25 10.60 42.73
N SER A 414 9.06 10.05 42.96
CA SER A 414 8.72 8.69 42.51
C SER A 414 8.93 8.53 40.99
N PRO A 415 9.87 7.68 40.54
CA PRO A 415 10.15 7.55 39.12
C PRO A 415 8.93 6.97 38.41
N THR A 416 8.41 7.71 37.41
CA THR A 416 7.29 7.24 36.61
C THR A 416 7.78 6.14 35.68
N VAL A 417 7.60 4.88 36.11
CA VAL A 417 7.91 3.70 35.30
C VAL A 417 7.13 3.78 33.98
N LEU A 418 7.82 3.53 32.87
CA LEU A 418 7.18 3.45 31.56
C LEU A 418 6.25 2.22 31.52
N THR A 419 4.95 2.47 31.60
CA THR A 419 3.91 1.45 31.43
C THR A 419 3.15 1.65 30.13
N ILE A 420 2.46 0.60 29.68
CA ILE A 420 1.58 0.68 28.52
C ILE A 420 0.43 1.69 28.72
N ASP A 421 0.01 1.92 29.97
CA ASP A 421 -0.98 2.94 30.33
C ASP A 421 -0.43 4.35 30.10
N VAL A 422 0.74 4.68 30.66
CA VAL A 422 1.40 5.99 30.50
C VAL A 422 1.71 6.27 29.03
N LEU A 423 2.23 5.29 28.30
CA LEU A 423 2.51 5.40 26.87
C LEU A 423 1.22 5.65 26.07
N ALA A 424 0.15 4.89 26.33
CA ALA A 424 -1.10 5.01 25.58
C ALA A 424 -1.84 6.32 25.88
N ASP A 425 -1.88 6.77 27.13
CA ASP A 425 -2.54 8.03 27.49
C ASP A 425 -1.84 9.23 26.85
N ARG A 426 -0.50 9.24 26.84
CA ARG A 426 0.27 10.24 26.06
C ARG A 426 -0.01 10.11 24.56
N PHE A 427 0.14 8.91 24.02
CA PHE A 427 0.07 8.66 22.58
C PHE A 427 -1.29 9.05 21.98
N PHE A 428 -2.38 8.61 22.63
CA PHE A 428 -3.71 8.91 22.14
C PHE A 428 -4.13 10.35 22.41
N SER A 429 -3.74 10.98 23.52
CA SER A 429 -4.02 12.41 23.75
C SER A 429 -3.31 13.28 22.71
N GLY A 430 -2.08 12.92 22.34
CA GLY A 430 -1.34 13.56 21.26
C GLY A 430 -2.06 13.45 19.91
N LEU A 431 -2.44 12.23 19.50
CA LEU A 431 -3.20 12.00 18.26
C LEU A 431 -4.57 12.68 18.25
N GLU A 432 -5.32 12.67 19.36
CA GLU A 432 -6.63 13.29 19.49
C GLU A 432 -6.53 14.84 19.51
N SER A 433 -5.39 15.41 19.90
CA SER A 433 -5.12 16.85 19.80
C SER A 433 -4.71 17.32 18.39
N ALA A 434 -4.34 16.40 17.50
CA ALA A 434 -3.76 16.70 16.19
C ALA A 434 -4.81 17.22 15.19
N LYS A 435 -4.97 18.54 15.14
CA LYS A 435 -5.91 19.23 14.21
C LYS A 435 -5.73 18.81 12.75
N ALA A 436 -4.51 18.50 12.30
CA ALA A 436 -4.23 18.04 10.94
C ALA A 436 -4.83 16.66 10.58
N LEU A 437 -5.43 15.94 11.54
CA LEU A 437 -6.10 14.65 11.33
C LEU A 437 -7.62 14.70 11.54
N GLU A 438 -8.13 15.53 12.47
CA GLU A 438 -9.53 15.57 12.91
C GLU A 438 -10.11 14.17 13.24
N LEU A 439 -9.63 13.55 14.32
CA LEU A 439 -10.01 12.19 14.67
C LEU A 439 -11.34 12.10 15.47
N GLU A 440 -12.40 11.53 14.87
CA GLU A 440 -13.65 11.16 15.58
C GLU A 440 -13.65 9.67 15.93
N ARG A 441 -13.98 9.28 17.17
CA ARG A 441 -14.05 7.85 17.55
C ARG A 441 -15.02 7.06 16.68
N HIS A 442 -14.53 5.95 16.12
CA HIS A 442 -15.30 5.14 15.17
C HIS A 442 -16.28 4.20 15.87
N LYS A 443 -17.51 4.68 16.08
CA LYS A 443 -18.58 4.00 16.84
C LYS A 443 -18.83 2.52 16.51
N LYS A 444 -18.64 2.04 15.25
CA LYS A 444 -18.78 0.61 14.92
C LYS A 444 -17.64 -0.30 15.42
N PHE A 445 -16.52 0.29 15.83
CA PHE A 445 -15.34 -0.38 16.38
C PHE A 445 -15.12 0.03 17.85
N GLY A 446 -16.15 0.56 18.53
CA GLY A 446 -16.04 1.01 19.92
C GLY A 446 -15.70 -0.10 20.92
N ASP A 447 -16.02 -1.35 20.60
CA ASP A 447 -15.70 -2.51 21.43
C ASP A 447 -14.24 -2.97 21.35
N VAL A 448 -13.43 -2.38 20.45
CA VAL A 448 -12.00 -2.72 20.29
C VAL A 448 -11.20 -2.51 21.58
N GLU A 449 -11.55 -1.50 22.38
CA GLU A 449 -10.98 -1.20 23.71
C GLU A 449 -11.20 -2.32 24.73
N LYS A 450 -12.12 -3.24 24.43
CA LYS A 450 -12.54 -4.37 25.29
C LYS A 450 -12.44 -5.71 24.55
N SER A 451 -11.72 -5.73 23.42
CA SER A 451 -11.63 -6.91 22.55
C SER A 451 -10.89 -8.05 23.26
N LYS A 452 -11.47 -9.24 23.23
CA LYS A 452 -10.87 -10.46 23.78
C LYS A 452 -9.81 -11.07 22.86
N ASP A 453 -9.68 -10.54 21.65
CA ASP A 453 -8.68 -10.95 20.66
C ASP A 453 -7.35 -10.20 20.82
N LEU A 454 -7.28 -9.21 21.72
CA LEU A 454 -6.05 -8.51 22.09
C LEU A 454 -5.40 -9.16 23.34
N PRO A 455 -4.06 -9.22 23.43
CA PRO A 455 -3.36 -9.63 24.64
C PRO A 455 -3.72 -8.76 25.86
N PRO A 456 -3.71 -9.30 27.09
CA PRO A 456 -4.05 -8.54 28.30
C PRO A 456 -3.26 -7.23 28.43
N LYS A 457 -3.93 -6.20 28.98
CA LYS A 457 -3.43 -4.81 29.15
C LYS A 457 -3.13 -4.03 27.85
N SER A 458 -3.17 -4.64 26.67
CA SER A 458 -3.04 -3.93 25.39
C SER A 458 -4.11 -2.84 25.24
N LYS A 459 -3.80 -1.80 24.47
CA LYS A 459 -4.64 -0.61 24.29
C LYS A 459 -4.93 -0.43 22.81
N ALA A 460 -6.20 -0.24 22.44
CA ALA A 460 -6.58 -0.05 21.05
C ALA A 460 -7.65 1.04 20.92
N ARG A 461 -7.56 1.86 19.86
CA ARG A 461 -8.56 2.88 19.53
C ARG A 461 -8.74 2.96 18.01
N VAL A 462 -9.97 3.10 17.55
CA VAL A 462 -10.30 3.28 16.12
C VAL A 462 -11.03 4.60 15.91
N TYR A 463 -10.68 5.30 14.84
CA TYR A 463 -11.10 6.65 14.49
C TYR A 463 -11.55 6.73 13.03
N LYS A 464 -12.48 7.63 12.74
CA LYS A 464 -12.55 8.30 11.42
C LYS A 464 -11.56 9.45 11.44
N GLN A 465 -10.98 9.75 10.29
CA GLN A 465 -10.13 10.91 10.09
C GLN A 465 -10.89 11.91 9.19
N GLY A 466 -11.16 13.12 9.69
CA GLY A 466 -11.89 14.15 8.95
C GLY A 466 -11.12 14.64 7.73
N ILE A 467 -9.81 14.84 7.89
CA ILE A 467 -8.93 15.39 6.86
C ILE A 467 -8.47 14.28 5.91
N ALA A 468 -9.22 14.06 4.83
CA ALA A 468 -8.95 12.99 3.86
C ALA A 468 -7.62 13.14 3.09
N ASN A 469 -7.04 14.34 3.01
CA ASN A 469 -5.75 14.58 2.36
C ASN A 469 -4.54 14.20 3.23
N ALA A 470 -4.68 14.14 4.57
CA ALA A 470 -3.57 13.78 5.45
C ALA A 470 -3.20 12.28 5.30
N THR A 471 -2.07 12.03 4.66
CA THR A 471 -1.55 10.67 4.38
C THR A 471 -0.59 10.20 5.48
N ARG A 472 0.07 9.04 5.30
CA ARG A 472 1.21 8.64 6.16
C ARG A 472 2.32 9.72 6.22
N LYS A 473 2.51 10.54 5.17
CA LYS A 473 3.45 11.68 5.18
C LYS A 473 3.02 12.82 6.15
N VAL A 474 1.77 12.86 6.61
CA VAL A 474 1.27 13.76 7.68
C VAL A 474 1.19 13.03 9.02
N THR A 475 0.69 11.79 9.05
CA THR A 475 0.53 11.03 10.30
C THR A 475 1.86 10.62 10.93
N ALA A 476 2.89 10.28 10.15
CA ALA A 476 4.17 9.83 10.71
C ALA A 476 4.95 10.93 11.47
N PRO A 477 5.07 12.18 10.97
CA PRO A 477 5.66 13.27 11.76
C PRO A 477 4.86 13.62 13.02
N ILE A 478 3.53 13.47 13.01
CA ILE A 478 2.69 13.64 14.22
C ILE A 478 3.00 12.54 15.24
N VAL A 479 3.05 11.28 14.80
CA VAL A 479 3.47 10.14 15.64
C VAL A 479 4.86 10.37 16.24
N LYS A 480 5.81 10.83 15.42
CA LYS A 480 7.18 11.19 15.84
C LYS A 480 7.17 12.24 16.95
N ALA A 481 6.48 13.37 16.77
CA ALA A 481 6.38 14.42 17.78
C ALA A 481 5.75 13.93 19.09
N VAL A 482 4.66 13.16 19.01
CA VAL A 482 3.97 12.63 20.19
C VAL A 482 4.82 11.62 20.97
N LEU A 483 5.50 10.72 20.26
CA LEU A 483 6.36 9.68 20.86
C LEU A 483 7.70 10.21 21.35
N GLU A 484 8.39 11.05 20.58
CA GLU A 484 9.67 11.61 21.00
C GLU A 484 9.49 12.74 22.01
N GLY A 485 8.36 13.45 21.96
CA GLY A 485 8.04 14.60 22.81
C GLY A 485 8.52 15.94 22.28
N GLY A 486 8.79 16.02 20.98
CA GLY A 486 9.02 17.29 20.28
C GLY A 486 7.74 18.08 20.02
N GLU A 487 7.89 19.25 19.40
CA GLU A 487 6.77 20.10 19.01
C GLU A 487 5.90 19.45 17.91
N MET A 488 4.60 19.70 17.96
CA MET A 488 3.64 19.18 16.99
C MET A 488 3.84 19.87 15.63
N PRO A 489 4.12 19.13 14.54
CA PRO A 489 4.37 19.74 13.24
C PRO A 489 3.14 20.50 12.72
N VAL A 490 3.39 21.72 12.25
CA VAL A 490 2.40 22.54 11.54
C VAL A 490 2.33 22.05 10.10
N PHE A 491 1.11 21.87 9.59
CA PHE A 491 0.85 21.56 8.19
C PHE A 491 -0.12 22.58 7.62
N ASP A 492 0.19 23.11 6.43
CA ASP A 492 -0.73 23.91 5.64
C ASP A 492 -1.79 22.99 5.02
N VAL A 493 -2.74 22.58 5.85
CA VAL A 493 -3.86 21.75 5.41
C VAL A 493 -4.89 22.63 4.72
N GLU A 494 -4.95 22.56 3.39
CA GLU A 494 -6.08 23.06 2.63
C GLU A 494 -7.37 22.35 3.08
N VAL A 495 -8.15 23.04 3.92
CA VAL A 495 -9.52 22.65 4.27
C VAL A 495 -10.39 22.92 3.05
N GLY A 496 -10.36 22.00 2.08
CA GLY A 496 -11.11 22.12 0.83
C GLY A 496 -12.59 22.38 1.11
N GLU A 497 -13.15 23.41 0.46
CA GLU A 497 -14.49 23.93 0.72
C GLU A 497 -15.57 22.84 0.55
N GLY A 498 -15.99 22.27 1.66
CA GLY A 498 -17.04 21.26 1.71
C GLY A 498 -18.41 21.89 1.89
N ASP A 499 -19.11 22.11 0.78
CA ASP A 499 -20.53 22.53 0.65
C ASP A 499 -21.25 22.81 1.99
N GLU A 500 -21.32 24.08 2.45
CA GLU A 500 -21.91 24.39 3.78
C GLU A 500 -23.46 24.26 3.84
N GLU A 501 -24.08 23.58 2.87
CA GLU A 501 -25.52 23.41 2.75
C GLU A 501 -26.05 22.14 3.44
N THR A 502 -25.65 21.85 4.69
CA THR A 502 -26.41 20.85 5.51
C THR A 502 -26.37 21.01 7.04
N LYS A 503 -26.03 22.19 7.59
CA LYS A 503 -26.18 22.47 9.05
C LYS A 503 -27.44 23.27 9.43
N GLY A 504 -28.43 23.36 8.53
CA GLY A 504 -29.62 24.22 8.65
C GLY A 504 -30.95 23.57 9.03
N LYS A 505 -31.02 22.39 9.67
CA LYS A 505 -32.32 21.73 9.98
C LYS A 505 -32.35 20.80 11.21
N LYS A 506 -32.08 21.34 12.41
CA LYS A 506 -32.38 20.64 13.67
C LYS A 506 -32.74 21.57 14.84
N LYS A 507 -33.98 22.09 14.83
CA LYS A 507 -34.70 22.55 16.03
C LYS A 507 -36.22 22.60 15.78
N ASP A 508 -36.96 22.50 16.88
CA ASP A 508 -38.33 22.96 17.12
C ASP A 508 -39.47 22.45 16.22
N LYS A 509 -39.89 21.20 16.49
CA LYS A 509 -41.33 20.89 16.57
C LYS A 509 -41.81 21.24 17.98
N GLY A 510 -42.58 22.32 18.13
CA GLY A 510 -43.02 22.78 19.45
C GLY A 510 -43.91 24.02 19.45
N LYS A 511 -45.02 23.99 18.69
CA LYS A 511 -46.09 25.00 18.83
C LYS A 511 -47.22 24.46 19.70
N GLU A 512 -47.49 25.11 20.84
CA GLU A 512 -48.86 25.59 21.15
C GLU A 512 -48.87 26.54 22.37
N LYS A 513 -49.85 27.46 22.37
CA LYS A 513 -50.18 28.44 23.44
C LYS A 513 -49.12 29.55 23.64
N GLU A 514 -49.45 30.77 24.06
CA GLU A 514 -50.77 31.33 24.43
C GLU A 514 -51.04 32.72 23.79
N LYS A 515 -51.98 33.51 24.34
CA LYS A 515 -52.67 34.63 23.67
C LYS A 515 -52.24 36.04 24.12
N ASP A 516 -52.55 37.01 23.24
CA ASP A 516 -52.97 38.39 23.50
C ASP A 516 -52.36 39.20 24.68
N LYS A 517 -51.59 40.26 24.36
CA LYS A 517 -52.04 41.67 24.50
C LYS A 517 -50.97 42.73 24.22
N LYS A 518 -51.43 43.82 23.58
CA LYS A 518 -50.92 45.22 23.64
C LYS A 518 -49.47 45.47 23.15
N LYS A 519 -49.06 46.72 22.86
CA LYS A 519 -49.64 47.87 22.12
C LYS A 519 -48.61 49.03 22.17
N ASP A 520 -48.67 49.91 21.18
CA ASP A 520 -48.29 51.34 21.24
C ASP A 520 -46.83 51.74 21.63
N LYS A 521 -46.02 52.03 20.59
CA LYS A 521 -45.28 53.30 20.33
C LYS A 521 -44.40 53.11 19.08
N GLU A 522 -44.47 53.93 18.03
CA GLU A 522 -44.06 55.35 17.91
C GLU A 522 -42.60 55.60 18.29
N GLY A 523 -41.74 56.21 17.47
CA GLY A 523 -41.90 56.67 16.08
C GLY A 523 -40.91 57.81 15.73
N LYS A 524 -40.51 57.96 14.44
CA LYS A 524 -39.43 58.87 13.95
C LYS A 524 -38.02 58.46 14.47
N LYS A 525 -36.87 58.89 13.95
CA LYS A 525 -36.41 59.85 12.89
C LYS A 525 -35.01 59.32 12.42
N ASP A 526 -34.39 59.61 11.28
CA ASP A 526 -34.67 60.43 10.09
C ASP A 526 -33.90 59.83 8.87
N LYS A 527 -33.56 60.66 7.87
CA LYS A 527 -32.57 60.48 6.78
C LYS A 527 -31.11 60.38 7.33
N GLU A 528 -30.02 60.17 6.58
CA GLU A 528 -29.66 60.37 5.14
C GLU A 528 -28.74 59.22 4.65
N GLY A 529 -28.42 59.03 3.36
CA GLY A 529 -28.88 59.71 2.14
C GLY A 529 -27.81 59.92 1.06
N LYS A 530 -27.43 58.85 0.34
CA LYS A 530 -26.82 58.85 -1.03
C LYS A 530 -26.94 57.41 -1.58
N LYS A 531 -27.40 57.15 -2.81
CA LYS A 531 -26.91 57.56 -4.15
C LYS A 531 -25.53 56.94 -4.48
N ASP A 532 -25.30 56.39 -5.67
CA ASP A 532 -26.18 56.35 -6.86
C ASP A 532 -25.73 55.22 -7.83
N LYS A 533 -26.70 54.62 -8.54
CA LYS A 533 -26.51 53.98 -9.87
C LYS A 533 -25.57 52.76 -9.98
N LYS A 534 -25.59 51.99 -11.08
CA LYS A 534 -26.47 51.96 -12.27
C LYS A 534 -26.93 50.49 -12.44
N LYS A 535 -28.23 50.22 -12.66
CA LYS A 535 -28.84 49.91 -13.99
C LYS A 535 -28.18 48.70 -14.69
N LYS A 536 -28.90 47.59 -14.84
CA LYS A 536 -29.74 47.20 -16.03
C LYS A 536 -28.96 46.17 -16.89
N ASP A 537 -29.56 45.20 -17.60
CA ASP A 537 -30.98 44.92 -17.91
C ASP A 537 -31.28 43.40 -18.02
N GLU A 538 -32.54 42.90 -17.94
CA GLU A 538 -33.60 42.86 -18.98
C GLU A 538 -33.05 42.28 -20.32
N ASP A 539 -33.59 41.24 -20.96
CA ASP A 539 -34.91 40.55 -20.91
C ASP A 539 -34.75 39.00 -20.84
N GLY A 540 -35.75 38.09 -20.79
CA GLY A 540 -36.99 37.92 -21.59
C GLY A 540 -36.65 37.34 -22.99
N GLU A 541 -37.46 36.59 -23.75
CA GLU A 541 -38.84 36.03 -23.76
C GLU A 541 -38.74 34.48 -23.97
N ASP A 542 -39.74 33.59 -24.01
CA ASP A 542 -41.15 33.44 -23.56
C ASP A 542 -41.64 32.02 -24.03
N ARG A 543 -42.89 31.62 -23.71
CA ARG A 543 -43.72 30.55 -24.35
C ARG A 543 -43.36 29.08 -24.04
N ASP A 544 -44.18 28.20 -23.43
CA ASP A 544 -45.65 28.04 -23.17
C ASP A 544 -46.33 26.95 -24.04
N LYS A 545 -47.29 26.22 -23.43
CA LYS A 545 -48.25 25.22 -23.98
C LYS A 545 -47.68 23.81 -24.32
N ASP A 546 -48.43 22.71 -24.23
CA ASP A 546 -49.81 22.49 -23.73
C ASP A 546 -50.01 21.09 -23.05
N LYS A 547 -51.27 20.73 -22.75
CA LYS A 547 -51.72 19.64 -21.85
C LYS A 547 -52.18 18.35 -22.56
N SER A 548 -51.92 17.20 -21.93
CA SER A 548 -52.84 16.04 -21.79
C SER A 548 -52.25 15.06 -20.74
N LYS A 549 -52.94 14.51 -19.72
CA LYS A 549 -54.27 13.89 -19.52
C LYS A 549 -54.39 12.40 -19.91
N ASP A 550 -55.27 11.73 -19.15
CA ASP A 550 -55.73 10.33 -19.18
C ASP A 550 -54.76 9.33 -18.47
N GLU A 551 -55.07 8.58 -17.39
CA GLU A 551 -56.28 8.13 -16.65
C GLU A 551 -56.76 6.68 -16.98
N LYS A 552 -57.06 5.89 -15.91
CA LYS A 552 -57.65 4.51 -15.88
C LYS A 552 -56.73 3.33 -16.30
N ASN A 553 -56.92 2.06 -15.90
CA ASN A 553 -57.63 1.40 -14.76
C ASN A 553 -57.15 -0.09 -14.63
N ASP A 554 -57.34 -0.71 -13.45
CA ASP A 554 -57.65 -2.16 -13.19
C ASP A 554 -56.69 -3.28 -13.75
N GLU A 555 -56.79 -4.60 -13.45
CA GLU A 555 -57.65 -5.40 -12.56
C GLU A 555 -56.97 -6.68 -11.95
N VAL A 556 -57.41 -7.05 -10.74
CA VAL A 556 -57.47 -8.35 -10.00
C VAL A 556 -56.92 -9.69 -10.59
N LYS A 557 -56.13 -10.41 -9.75
CA LYS A 557 -56.26 -11.84 -9.31
C LYS A 557 -55.22 -12.13 -8.18
N LYS A 558 -55.49 -12.78 -7.03
CA LYS A 558 -56.04 -14.13 -6.69
C LYS A 558 -55.11 -15.28 -7.16
N ASP A 559 -54.82 -16.33 -6.38
CA ASP A 559 -55.48 -16.87 -5.17
C ASP A 559 -54.55 -17.79 -4.32
N LYS A 560 -54.93 -18.10 -3.05
CA LYS A 560 -54.52 -19.22 -2.09
C LYS A 560 -53.10 -19.86 -2.13
N GLY A 561 -52.51 -20.37 -1.02
CA GLY A 561 -52.87 -20.39 0.41
C GLY A 561 -52.33 -21.62 1.18
N LYS A 562 -52.16 -21.51 2.52
CA LYS A 562 -52.27 -22.55 3.60
C LYS A 562 -51.38 -23.83 3.56
N ASP A 563 -51.01 -24.47 4.67
CA ASP A 563 -51.19 -24.23 6.13
C ASP A 563 -50.03 -24.94 6.90
N LYS A 564 -49.62 -24.56 8.14
CA LYS A 564 -49.92 -25.20 9.47
C LYS A 564 -49.69 -26.73 9.62
N GLU A 565 -49.32 -27.32 10.77
CA GLU A 565 -49.18 -26.85 12.18
C GLU A 565 -48.37 -27.82 13.09
N LYS A 566 -47.77 -27.32 14.20
CA LYS A 566 -47.51 -28.02 15.52
C LYS A 566 -46.53 -29.23 15.54
N LYS A 567 -46.00 -29.77 16.68
CA LYS A 567 -46.01 -29.55 18.17
C LYS A 567 -44.62 -30.03 18.72
N LYS A 568 -43.98 -29.47 19.77
CA LYS A 568 -44.07 -29.73 21.24
C LYS A 568 -43.89 -31.22 21.67
N ASP A 569 -43.24 -31.62 22.77
CA ASP A 569 -42.49 -30.99 23.91
C ASP A 569 -41.32 -31.97 24.33
N LYS A 570 -40.60 -32.05 25.48
CA LYS A 570 -40.76 -31.50 26.86
C LYS A 570 -39.43 -31.29 27.66
N GLU A 571 -39.09 -32.07 28.70
CA GLU A 571 -38.15 -31.69 29.80
C GLU A 571 -37.43 -32.89 30.51
N GLY A 572 -36.36 -32.63 31.27
CA GLY A 572 -36.21 -33.21 32.64
C GLY A 572 -34.84 -33.67 33.20
N LYS A 573 -34.28 -32.92 34.19
CA LYS A 573 -33.56 -33.34 35.46
C LYS A 573 -32.33 -34.30 35.44
N LYS A 574 -31.43 -34.37 36.45
CA LYS A 574 -30.82 -33.41 37.44
C LYS A 574 -29.71 -34.10 38.30
N ASP A 575 -28.81 -33.30 38.90
CA ASP A 575 -28.07 -33.50 40.18
C ASP A 575 -26.84 -34.47 40.36
N LYS A 576 -25.69 -33.85 40.77
CA LYS A 576 -24.75 -34.15 41.92
C LYS A 576 -23.48 -35.06 41.83
N LYS A 577 -22.37 -34.44 42.30
CA LYS A 577 -21.24 -34.91 43.18
C LYS A 577 -20.16 -35.87 42.58
N LYS A 578 -18.85 -35.51 42.65
CA LYS A 578 -17.80 -35.77 43.69
C LYS A 578 -17.26 -37.23 43.65
N ASP A 579 -15.97 -37.57 43.77
CA ASP A 579 -14.71 -36.84 44.07
C ASP A 579 -13.49 -37.50 43.33
N GLU A 580 -12.25 -37.21 43.77
CA GLU A 580 -10.93 -37.84 43.47
C GLU A 580 -10.95 -39.39 43.30
N GLY A 581 -9.95 -40.06 42.69
CA GLY A 581 -8.66 -39.67 42.10
C GLY A 581 -7.80 -40.93 41.79
N GLU A 582 -6.73 -40.80 40.99
CA GLU A 582 -5.73 -41.83 40.59
C GLU A 582 -6.22 -43.17 39.94
N ASP A 583 -5.67 -43.52 38.77
CA ASP A 583 -4.86 -44.77 38.60
C ASP A 583 -4.21 -44.86 37.19
N GLY A 584 -2.89 -44.76 37.12
CA GLY A 584 -2.15 -44.38 35.92
C GLY A 584 -1.43 -45.48 35.12
N GLU A 585 -1.95 -46.72 35.04
CA GLU A 585 -1.18 -47.83 34.43
C GLU A 585 -1.82 -48.54 33.23
N LYS A 586 -3.16 -48.51 33.05
CA LYS A 586 -3.86 -49.22 31.94
C LYS A 586 -3.83 -48.52 30.57
N GLU A 587 -3.17 -47.38 30.44
CA GLU A 587 -3.15 -46.60 29.18
C GLU A 587 -1.90 -46.86 28.30
N LYS A 588 -0.80 -47.37 28.87
CA LYS A 588 0.47 -47.60 28.14
C LYS A 588 0.39 -48.74 27.12
N GLU A 589 -0.47 -49.73 27.32
CA GLU A 589 -0.67 -50.83 26.37
C GLU A 589 -1.49 -50.43 25.15
N LYS A 590 -2.65 -49.78 25.35
CA LYS A 590 -3.55 -49.32 24.27
C LYS A 590 -2.89 -48.37 23.28
N LYS A 591 -1.81 -47.68 23.68
CA LYS A 591 -1.05 -46.77 22.82
C LYS A 591 -0.21 -47.51 21.76
N LYS A 592 0.39 -48.67 22.10
CA LYS A 592 1.29 -49.42 21.21
C LYS A 592 0.60 -50.01 19.97
N ASP A 593 -0.68 -50.39 20.06
CA ASP A 593 -1.39 -50.96 18.90
C ASP A 593 -2.04 -49.89 18.01
N LYS A 594 -2.29 -48.68 18.53
CA LYS A 594 -2.72 -47.55 17.71
C LYS A 594 -1.57 -47.08 16.78
N ASP A 595 -0.36 -46.94 17.31
CA ASP A 595 0.83 -46.55 16.54
C ASP A 595 1.21 -47.55 15.43
N LYS A 596 0.82 -48.83 15.56
CA LYS A 596 0.99 -49.84 14.50
C LYS A 596 -0.04 -49.69 13.38
N LYS A 597 -1.29 -49.34 13.71
CA LYS A 597 -2.36 -49.16 12.72
C LYS A 597 -2.12 -47.92 11.86
N ASP A 598 -1.85 -46.78 12.50
CA ASP A 598 -1.65 -45.49 11.82
C ASP A 598 -0.41 -45.51 10.89
N LYS A 599 0.59 -46.37 11.19
CA LYS A 599 1.75 -46.63 10.29
C LYS A 599 1.40 -47.51 9.07
N LYS A 600 0.43 -48.42 9.18
CA LYS A 600 -0.04 -49.20 8.03
C LYS A 600 -0.85 -48.31 7.08
N ASP A 601 -1.80 -47.56 7.63
CA ASP A 601 -2.68 -46.69 6.84
C ASP A 601 -1.88 -45.59 6.10
N LYS A 602 -0.78 -45.08 6.69
CA LYS A 602 0.17 -44.19 5.99
C LYS A 602 0.94 -44.89 4.85
N LYS A 603 1.27 -46.18 4.96
CA LYS A 603 1.99 -46.91 3.90
C LYS A 603 1.08 -47.19 2.71
N ASP A 604 -0.13 -47.67 2.98
CA ASP A 604 -1.10 -48.01 1.95
C ASP A 604 -1.63 -46.75 1.24
N LYS A 605 -1.74 -45.61 1.95
CA LYS A 605 -2.05 -44.30 1.35
C LYS A 605 -0.90 -43.69 0.53
N LYS A 606 0.37 -43.93 0.86
CA LYS A 606 1.49 -43.53 -0.03
C LYS A 606 1.45 -44.30 -1.34
N LYS A 607 1.20 -45.61 -1.26
CA LYS A 607 1.19 -46.52 -2.42
C LYS A 607 0.05 -46.24 -3.41
N SER A 608 -1.04 -45.61 -2.97
CA SER A 608 -2.13 -45.18 -3.87
C SER A 608 -1.77 -43.90 -4.64
N VAL A 609 -1.10 -42.94 -3.99
CA VAL A 609 -0.61 -41.71 -4.65
C VAL A 609 0.47 -42.02 -5.69
N GLU A 610 1.35 -42.99 -5.44
CA GLU A 610 2.33 -43.46 -6.43
C GLU A 610 1.64 -44.05 -7.69
N ILE A 611 0.52 -44.77 -7.52
CA ILE A 611 -0.25 -45.33 -8.64
C ILE A 611 -1.04 -44.25 -9.41
N GLU A 612 -1.57 -43.22 -8.75
CA GLU A 612 -2.17 -42.07 -9.47
C GLU A 612 -1.13 -41.30 -10.28
N ALA A 613 0.09 -41.13 -9.75
CA ALA A 613 1.19 -40.47 -10.46
C ALA A 613 1.66 -41.22 -11.72
N GLU A 614 1.76 -42.56 -11.67
CA GLU A 614 2.10 -43.35 -12.86
C GLU A 614 1.00 -43.27 -13.94
N ASN A 615 -0.29 -43.31 -13.57
CA ASN A 615 -1.39 -43.25 -14.53
C ASN A 615 -1.54 -41.87 -15.20
N LEU A 616 -1.28 -40.77 -14.49
CA LEU A 616 -1.28 -39.43 -15.09
C LEU A 616 -0.16 -39.27 -16.15
N ASN A 617 1.01 -39.82 -15.87
CA ASN A 617 2.17 -39.74 -16.77
C ASN A 617 1.93 -40.52 -18.09
N VAL A 618 1.15 -41.60 -18.06
CA VAL A 618 0.70 -42.31 -19.28
C VAL A 618 -0.27 -41.45 -20.11
N ALA A 619 -1.19 -40.73 -19.46
CA ALA A 619 -2.17 -39.89 -20.15
C ALA A 619 -1.53 -38.70 -20.87
N GLU A 620 -0.51 -38.05 -20.29
CA GLU A 620 0.23 -36.97 -20.97
C GLU A 620 1.04 -37.48 -22.18
N VAL A 621 1.55 -38.72 -22.13
CA VAL A 621 2.30 -39.34 -23.24
C VAL A 621 1.40 -39.75 -24.41
N GLU A 622 0.12 -40.06 -24.18
CA GLU A 622 -0.85 -40.25 -25.27
C GLU A 622 -1.41 -38.93 -25.82
N ALA A 623 -1.57 -37.91 -24.97
CA ALA A 623 -1.96 -36.56 -25.40
C ALA A 623 -0.91 -35.91 -26.33
N ALA A 624 0.37 -36.22 -26.16
CA ALA A 624 1.47 -35.72 -26.99
C ALA A 624 1.63 -36.39 -28.37
N LYS A 625 0.62 -37.14 -28.86
CA LYS A 625 0.69 -37.93 -30.11
C LYS A 625 -0.45 -37.75 -31.11
N ASN A 626 -1.37 -36.80 -30.88
CA ASN A 626 -2.46 -36.45 -31.81
C ASN A 626 -2.41 -34.96 -32.18
#